data_AF-R9MAA1-F1
#
_entry.id   AF-R9MAA1-F1
#
_cell.length_a   1.000
_cell.length_b   1.000
_cell.length_c   1.000
_cell.angle_alpha   90.00
_cell.angle_beta   90.00
_cell.angle_gamma   90.00
#
_symmetry.space_group_name_H-M   'P 1'
#
loop_
_entity.id
_entity.type
_entity.pdbx_description
1 polymer ?
#
loop_
_entity_poly.entity_id
_entity_poly.type
_entity_poly.pdbx_seq_one_letter_code
_entity_poly.pdbx_strand_id
1 'polypeptide(L)'
;MEMYSTLEEYRKVYEMLADEESRDIYLNKLNWLISGNQKYIDAIVVKYLPGVPLLKKAGVAELKKSMPQDREVVLYGAGSIGKILLRYWQDDDRFVGFCSQTKEKQKKGYCGWPVISPEQLLAQKDMSVLISTTRSNKEIRQILKEGGYPQDQIYSWAEYDYEDPGQYFAPDFMVYGDEEVFIDAGCCDLNSTLQLRKYCKHLKKVYALVSTPI
;
A
#
# COMPACT_ATOMS: atom_id res chain seq x y z
N MET A 1 -0.26 24.15 30.38
CA MET A 1 -1.12 23.23 31.15
C MET A 1 -1.63 22.10 30.26
N GLU A 2 -2.10 22.38 29.04
CA GLU A 2 -2.49 21.35 28.04
C GLU A 2 -1.37 20.40 27.58
N MET A 3 -0.13 20.88 27.41
CA MET A 3 0.97 20.02 26.96
C MET A 3 1.35 18.93 27.99
N TYR A 4 1.20 19.23 29.29
CA TYR A 4 1.45 18.25 30.35
C TYR A 4 0.35 17.18 30.37
N SER A 5 -0.91 17.53 30.11
CA SER A 5 -1.99 16.53 30.02
C SER A 5 -1.83 15.60 28.82
N THR A 6 -1.38 16.10 27.68
CA THR A 6 -1.20 15.27 26.48
C THR A 6 -0.07 14.25 26.63
N LEU A 7 1.06 14.64 27.24
CA LEU A 7 2.17 13.70 27.51
C LEU A 7 1.75 12.59 28.49
N GLU A 8 0.93 12.93 29.48
CA GLU A 8 0.36 11.96 30.42
C GLU A 8 -0.58 10.95 29.72
N GLU A 9 -1.36 11.40 28.75
CA GLU A 9 -2.20 10.51 27.95
C GLU A 9 -1.38 9.54 27.10
N TYR A 10 -0.30 10.02 26.46
CA TYR A 10 0.60 9.14 25.70
C TYR A 10 1.28 8.10 26.59
N ARG A 11 1.72 8.52 27.79
CA ARG A 11 2.31 7.61 28.77
C ARG A 11 1.33 6.52 29.20
N LYS A 12 0.07 6.88 29.48
CA LYS A 12 -0.96 5.90 29.84
C LYS A 12 -1.14 4.84 28.76
N VAL A 13 -1.20 5.23 27.49
CA VAL A 13 -1.30 4.27 26.39
C VAL A 13 -0.06 3.37 26.33
N TYR A 14 1.14 3.95 26.45
CA TYR A 14 2.39 3.17 26.46
C TYR A 14 2.44 2.12 27.59
N GLU A 15 2.00 2.49 28.79
CA GLU A 15 1.96 1.60 29.95
C GLU A 15 0.93 0.46 29.80
N MET A 16 -0.09 0.63 28.97
CA MET A 16 -1.08 -0.41 28.65
C MET A 16 -0.56 -1.47 27.67
N LEU A 17 0.51 -1.19 26.92
CA LEU A 17 1.08 -2.14 25.96
C LEU A 17 1.84 -3.24 26.72
N ALA A 18 1.56 -4.49 26.40
CA ALA A 18 2.07 -5.64 27.17
C ALA A 18 3.55 -5.94 26.88
N ASP A 19 3.92 -6.03 25.60
CA ASP A 19 5.22 -6.47 25.13
C ASP A 19 6.13 -5.32 24.67
N GLU A 20 7.42 -5.62 24.54
CA GLU A 20 8.45 -4.63 24.14
C GLU A 20 8.31 -4.19 22.69
N GLU A 21 7.89 -5.08 21.79
CA GLU A 21 7.71 -4.77 20.37
C GLU A 21 6.60 -3.75 20.16
N SER A 22 5.43 -3.97 20.76
CA SER A 22 4.31 -3.03 20.76
C SER A 22 4.72 -1.66 21.29
N ARG A 23 5.52 -1.63 22.38
CA ARG A 23 6.05 -0.38 22.96
C ARG A 23 7.01 0.35 22.03
N ASP A 24 7.92 -0.37 21.37
CA ASP A 24 8.88 0.21 20.41
C ASP A 24 8.17 0.75 19.16
N ILE A 25 7.22 -0.01 18.61
CA ILE A 25 6.38 0.42 17.48
C ILE A 25 5.58 1.67 17.85
N TYR A 26 4.95 1.69 19.03
CA TYR A 26 4.20 2.84 19.52
C TYR A 26 5.08 4.09 19.62
N LEU A 27 6.26 4.01 20.24
CA LEU A 27 7.16 5.15 20.39
C LEU A 27 7.65 5.68 19.05
N ASN A 28 8.03 4.80 18.12
CA ASN A 28 8.41 5.21 16.78
C ASN A 28 7.24 5.88 16.04
N LYS A 29 6.04 5.30 16.13
CA LYS A 29 4.85 5.87 15.49
C LYS A 29 4.48 7.24 16.07
N LEU A 30 4.54 7.39 17.39
CA LEU A 30 4.27 8.64 18.09
C LEU A 30 5.30 9.71 17.69
N ASN A 31 6.59 9.37 17.70
CA ASN A 31 7.65 10.28 17.27
C ASN A 31 7.48 10.72 15.80
N TRP A 32 7.05 9.82 14.90
CA TRP A 32 6.71 10.19 13.54
C TRP A 32 5.50 11.12 13.46
N LEU A 33 4.43 10.86 14.21
CA LEU A 33 3.24 11.73 14.23
C LEU A 33 3.56 13.15 14.71
N ILE A 34 4.45 13.28 15.71
CA ILE A 34 4.85 14.57 16.26
C ILE A 34 5.81 15.31 15.32
N SER A 35 6.82 14.61 14.80
CA SER A 35 7.93 15.25 14.07
C SER A 35 7.80 15.25 12.56
N GLY A 36 6.94 14.39 12.00
CA GLY A 36 6.92 14.06 10.57
C GLY A 36 8.17 13.34 10.06
N ASN A 37 9.12 12.99 10.93
CA ASN A 37 10.41 12.43 10.51
C ASN A 37 10.27 10.95 10.13
N GLN A 38 10.43 10.66 8.85
CA GLN A 38 10.27 9.34 8.25
C GLN A 38 11.19 8.27 8.86
N LYS A 39 12.32 8.65 9.47
CA LYS A 39 13.28 7.71 10.08
C LYS A 39 12.64 6.77 11.11
N TYR A 40 11.61 7.21 11.82
CA TYR A 40 10.95 6.41 12.85
C TYR A 40 10.07 5.32 12.23
N ILE A 41 9.40 5.62 11.11
CA ILE A 41 8.67 4.60 10.35
C ILE A 41 9.65 3.62 9.69
N ASP A 42 10.74 4.14 9.14
CA ASP A 42 11.78 3.30 8.54
C ASP A 42 12.39 2.35 9.58
N ALA A 43 12.57 2.79 10.84
CA ALA A 43 13.02 1.94 11.93
C ALA A 43 12.05 0.78 12.22
N ILE A 44 10.74 1.05 12.24
CA ILE A 44 9.72 0.00 12.38
C ILE A 44 9.83 -1.02 11.24
N VAL A 45 9.86 -0.54 9.99
CA VAL A 45 9.89 -1.41 8.81
C VAL A 45 11.15 -2.27 8.77
N VAL A 46 12.32 -1.67 9.02
CA VAL A 46 13.60 -2.40 9.00
C VAL A 46 13.66 -3.47 10.08
N LYS A 47 13.13 -3.19 11.28
CA LYS A 47 13.23 -4.11 12.41
C LYS A 47 12.18 -5.23 12.36
N TYR A 48 10.94 -4.90 12.01
CA TYR A 48 9.80 -5.82 12.15
C TYR A 48 9.24 -6.35 10.83
N LEU A 49 9.63 -5.76 9.69
CA LEU A 49 9.21 -6.19 8.35
C LEU A 49 10.43 -6.44 7.45
N PRO A 50 11.35 -7.36 7.83
CA PRO A 50 12.52 -7.65 7.03
C PRO A 50 12.11 -8.12 5.63
N GLY A 51 12.71 -7.53 4.60
CA GLY A 51 12.38 -7.80 3.20
C GLY A 51 11.40 -6.80 2.57
N VAL A 52 10.77 -5.94 3.36
CA VAL A 52 9.99 -4.82 2.81
C VAL A 52 10.94 -3.67 2.42
N PRO A 53 10.96 -3.25 1.14
CA PRO A 53 11.84 -2.18 0.71
C PRO A 53 11.36 -0.83 1.22
N LEU A 54 12.31 -0.01 1.67
CA LEU A 54 12.05 1.37 2.06
C LEU A 54 11.90 2.26 0.82
N LEU A 55 10.80 3.01 0.76
CA LEU A 55 10.63 4.05 -0.26
C LEU A 55 11.49 5.26 0.10
N LYS A 56 12.73 5.29 -0.42
CA LYS A 56 13.66 6.40 -0.21
C LYS A 56 13.65 7.36 -1.39
N LYS A 57 13.70 8.67 -1.11
CA LYS A 57 13.82 9.73 -2.13
C LYS A 57 14.99 9.48 -3.10
N ALA A 58 16.13 9.04 -2.59
CA ALA A 58 17.31 8.73 -3.41
C ALA A 58 17.03 7.61 -4.43
N GLY A 59 16.37 6.53 -4.01
CA GLY A 59 16.02 5.42 -4.91
C GLY A 59 15.04 5.84 -6.00
N VAL A 60 14.04 6.67 -5.67
CA VAL A 60 13.13 7.21 -6.70
C VAL A 60 13.85 8.15 -7.66
N ALA A 61 14.82 8.94 -7.19
CA ALA A 61 15.61 9.83 -8.04
C ALA A 61 16.54 9.04 -8.98
N GLU A 62 17.12 7.93 -8.53
CA GLU A 62 17.90 7.02 -9.37
C GLU A 62 17.03 6.35 -10.44
N LEU A 63 15.85 5.87 -10.05
CA LEU A 63 14.86 5.32 -10.98
C LEU A 63 14.47 6.33 -12.08
N LYS A 64 14.22 7.59 -11.69
CA LYS A 64 13.92 8.65 -12.65
C LYS A 64 15.03 8.89 -13.66
N LYS A 65 16.30 8.77 -13.23
CA LYS A 65 17.49 8.92 -14.08
C LYS A 65 17.68 7.73 -15.02
N SER A 66 17.31 6.51 -14.59
CA SER A 66 17.41 5.33 -15.45
C SER A 66 16.34 5.26 -16.53
N MET A 67 15.23 5.99 -16.37
CA MET A 67 14.16 6.05 -17.36
C MET A 67 14.49 6.99 -18.53
N PRO A 68 13.94 6.79 -19.74
CA PRO A 68 14.06 7.73 -20.85
C PRO A 68 13.57 9.14 -20.46
N GLN A 69 14.34 10.16 -20.83
CA GLN A 69 14.04 11.56 -20.45
C GLN A 69 13.15 12.27 -21.47
N ASP A 70 13.00 11.70 -22.66
CA ASP A 70 12.21 12.19 -23.79
C ASP A 70 10.82 11.52 -23.88
N ARG A 71 10.44 10.77 -22.85
CA ARG A 71 9.23 9.95 -22.84
C ARG A 71 8.34 10.29 -21.66
N GLU A 72 7.04 10.38 -21.94
CA GLU A 72 6.01 10.56 -20.93
C GLU A 72 5.99 9.40 -19.93
N VAL A 73 5.56 9.67 -18.71
CA VAL A 73 5.50 8.72 -17.60
C VAL A 73 4.08 8.63 -17.06
N VAL A 74 3.56 7.40 -17.00
CA VAL A 74 2.27 7.08 -16.39
C VAL A 74 2.46 6.21 -15.15
N LEU A 75 1.74 6.53 -14.07
CA LEU A 75 1.68 5.69 -12.88
C LEU A 75 0.55 4.67 -13.01
N TYR A 76 0.87 3.40 -13.23
CA TYR A 76 -0.14 2.33 -13.30
C TYR A 76 -0.51 1.87 -11.89
N GLY A 77 -1.63 2.42 -11.40
CA GLY A 77 -2.17 2.16 -10.08
C GLY A 77 -2.57 3.45 -9.37
N ALA A 78 -3.82 3.89 -9.56
CA ALA A 78 -4.39 5.07 -8.90
C ALA A 78 -4.87 4.79 -7.45
N GLY A 79 -4.02 4.15 -6.63
CA GLY A 79 -4.30 3.79 -5.24
C GLY A 79 -3.43 4.57 -4.24
N SER A 80 -3.42 4.11 -2.98
CA SER A 80 -2.61 4.73 -1.90
C SER A 80 -1.12 4.82 -2.26
N ILE A 81 -0.56 3.76 -2.86
CA ILE A 81 0.82 3.74 -3.32
C ILE A 81 1.04 4.74 -4.46
N GLY A 82 0.15 4.79 -5.45
CA GLY A 82 0.17 5.83 -6.49
C GLY A 82 0.15 7.24 -5.93
N LYS A 83 -0.67 7.53 -4.92
CA LYS A 83 -0.72 8.83 -4.24
C LYS A 83 0.57 9.16 -3.47
N ILE A 84 1.22 8.15 -2.88
CA ILE A 84 2.52 8.34 -2.22
C ILE A 84 3.60 8.66 -3.27
N LEU A 85 3.64 7.88 -4.36
CA LEU A 85 4.61 8.06 -5.44
C LEU A 85 4.40 9.40 -6.17
N LEU A 86 3.16 9.87 -6.32
CA LEU A 86 2.85 11.16 -6.94
C LEU A 86 3.69 12.32 -6.36
N ARG A 87 3.98 12.32 -5.05
CA ARG A 87 4.80 13.35 -4.40
C ARG A 87 6.22 13.46 -4.96
N TYR A 88 6.71 12.41 -5.61
CA TYR A 88 8.01 12.39 -6.26
C TYR A 88 7.90 12.69 -7.76
N TRP A 89 6.72 12.56 -8.36
CA TRP A 89 6.50 12.63 -9.81
C TRP A 89 5.74 13.88 -10.27
N GLN A 90 4.96 14.53 -9.40
CA GLN A 90 4.10 15.66 -9.75
C GLN A 90 4.84 16.89 -10.29
N ASP A 91 6.13 17.03 -9.96
CA ASP A 91 7.01 18.12 -10.43
C ASP A 91 7.90 17.68 -11.60
N ASP A 92 7.66 16.49 -12.18
CA ASP A 92 8.37 15.97 -13.35
C ASP A 92 7.54 16.27 -14.60
N ASP A 93 8.09 17.03 -15.54
CA ASP A 93 7.37 17.44 -16.77
C ASP A 93 6.94 16.25 -17.63
N ARG A 94 7.56 15.07 -17.46
CA ARG A 94 7.17 13.86 -18.16
C ARG A 94 5.90 13.22 -17.59
N PHE A 95 5.50 13.55 -16.37
CA PHE A 95 4.38 12.88 -15.72
C PHE A 95 3.04 13.33 -16.31
N VAL A 96 2.27 12.39 -16.87
CA VAL A 96 1.01 12.70 -17.57
C VAL A 96 -0.24 12.22 -16.85
N GLY A 97 -0.10 11.42 -15.80
CA GLY A 97 -1.21 10.97 -14.96
C GLY A 97 -1.17 9.49 -14.62
N PHE A 98 -2.33 8.92 -14.33
CA PHE A 98 -2.45 7.54 -13.85
C PHE A 98 -3.07 6.61 -14.90
N CYS A 99 -2.82 5.31 -14.75
CA CYS A 99 -3.61 4.24 -15.35
C CYS A 99 -4.34 3.45 -14.26
N SER A 100 -5.63 3.15 -14.45
CA SER A 100 -6.41 2.34 -13.51
C SER A 100 -7.63 1.70 -14.17
N GLN A 101 -8.05 0.54 -13.68
CA GLN A 101 -9.28 -0.15 -14.09
C GLN A 101 -10.55 0.55 -13.56
N THR A 102 -10.43 1.39 -12.52
CA THR A 102 -11.58 2.02 -11.85
C THR A 102 -12.28 3.04 -12.76
N LYS A 103 -13.46 2.70 -13.27
CA LYS A 103 -14.25 3.55 -14.19
C LYS A 103 -14.57 4.93 -13.63
N GLU A 104 -14.82 5.05 -12.33
CA GLU A 104 -15.05 6.37 -11.72
C GLU A 104 -13.81 7.27 -11.77
N LYS A 105 -12.63 6.71 -11.48
CA LYS A 105 -11.36 7.44 -11.57
C LYS A 105 -11.04 7.82 -13.01
N GLN A 106 -11.34 6.94 -13.98
CA GLN A 106 -11.22 7.27 -15.42
C GLN A 106 -12.06 8.50 -15.81
N LYS A 107 -13.23 8.68 -15.19
CA LYS A 107 -14.12 9.81 -15.45
C LYS A 107 -13.71 11.09 -14.70
N LYS A 108 -13.28 10.97 -13.45
CA LYS A 108 -13.05 12.11 -12.53
C LYS A 108 -11.59 12.48 -12.34
N GLY A 109 -10.66 11.66 -12.85
CA GLY A 109 -9.25 11.73 -12.50
C GLY A 109 -8.94 11.19 -11.09
N TYR A 110 -7.70 11.35 -10.67
CA TYR A 110 -7.22 10.99 -9.34
C TYR A 110 -6.13 11.97 -8.88
N CYS A 111 -6.29 12.55 -7.68
CA CYS A 111 -5.36 13.53 -7.12
C CYS A 111 -5.06 14.72 -8.05
N GLY A 112 -6.04 15.17 -8.84
CA GLY A 112 -5.89 16.29 -9.77
C GLY A 112 -5.33 15.93 -11.15
N TRP A 113 -5.01 14.65 -11.39
CA TRP A 113 -4.43 14.17 -12.64
C TRP A 113 -5.41 13.28 -13.42
N PRO A 114 -5.34 13.25 -14.75
CA PRO A 114 -6.16 12.36 -15.55
C PRO A 114 -5.82 10.89 -15.25
N VAL A 115 -6.81 10.04 -15.48
CA VAL A 115 -6.68 8.58 -15.31
C VAL A 115 -7.13 7.93 -16.61
N ILE A 116 -6.23 7.25 -17.30
CA ILE A 116 -6.55 6.47 -18.50
C ILE A 116 -6.90 5.02 -18.12
N SER A 117 -7.63 4.35 -18.99
CA SER A 117 -7.88 2.92 -18.87
C SER A 117 -6.69 2.09 -19.37
N PRO A 118 -6.58 0.82 -18.95
CA PRO A 118 -5.57 -0.09 -19.49
C PRO A 118 -5.64 -0.20 -21.01
N GLU A 119 -6.85 -0.22 -21.58
CA GLU A 119 -7.06 -0.31 -23.03
C GLU A 119 -6.51 0.92 -23.76
N GLN A 120 -6.72 2.12 -23.19
CA GLN A 120 -6.17 3.37 -23.74
C GLN A 120 -4.64 3.37 -23.68
N LEU A 121 -4.06 2.93 -22.56
CA LEU A 121 -2.60 2.81 -22.41
C LEU A 121 -2.01 1.85 -23.45
N LEU A 122 -2.63 0.68 -23.62
CA LEU A 122 -2.21 -0.34 -24.59
C LEU A 122 -2.38 0.09 -26.05
N ALA A 123 -3.18 1.13 -26.34
CA ALA A 123 -3.33 1.66 -27.69
C ALA A 123 -2.16 2.56 -28.14
N GLN A 124 -1.47 3.23 -27.21
CA GLN A 124 -0.42 4.20 -27.51
C GLN A 124 0.99 3.57 -27.44
N LYS A 125 1.25 2.72 -26.43
CA LYS A 125 2.50 1.93 -26.25
C LYS A 125 3.83 2.71 -26.36
N ASP A 126 3.81 4.00 -26.06
CA ASP A 126 4.93 4.92 -26.22
C ASP A 126 5.33 5.63 -24.91
N MET A 127 4.62 5.35 -23.81
CA MET A 127 4.88 5.88 -22.48
C MET A 127 5.76 4.94 -21.65
N SER A 128 6.50 5.50 -20.70
CA SER A 128 7.12 4.72 -19.63
C SER A 128 6.09 4.45 -18.55
N VAL A 129 5.88 3.18 -18.21
CA VAL A 129 4.88 2.74 -17.24
C VAL A 129 5.58 2.42 -15.92
N LEU A 130 5.31 3.20 -14.88
CA LEU A 130 5.73 2.87 -13.51
C LEU A 130 4.58 2.19 -12.78
N ILE A 131 4.74 0.90 -12.45
CA ILE A 131 3.75 0.16 -11.67
C ILE A 131 3.75 0.69 -10.23
N SER A 132 2.61 1.25 -9.81
CA SER A 132 2.42 1.98 -8.54
C SER A 132 1.41 1.27 -7.63
N THR A 133 1.57 -0.04 -7.46
CA THR A 133 0.76 -0.89 -6.59
C THR A 133 1.64 -1.91 -5.86
N THR A 134 1.13 -2.44 -4.74
CA THR A 134 1.75 -3.55 -4.00
C THR A 134 0.90 -4.82 -4.00
N ARG A 135 -0.35 -4.79 -4.48
CA ARG A 135 -1.26 -5.96 -4.45
C ARG A 135 -1.61 -6.52 -5.82
N SER A 136 -1.44 -5.73 -6.88
CA SER A 136 -1.83 -6.10 -8.24
C SER A 136 -0.66 -6.07 -9.22
N ASN A 137 0.59 -6.17 -8.74
CA ASN A 137 1.77 -6.07 -9.61
C ASN A 137 1.76 -7.18 -10.67
N LYS A 138 1.58 -8.43 -10.25
CA LYS A 138 1.48 -9.61 -11.14
C LYS A 138 0.39 -9.45 -12.20
N GLU A 139 -0.81 -9.02 -11.79
CA GLU A 139 -1.94 -8.80 -12.70
C GLU A 139 -1.64 -7.69 -13.73
N ILE A 140 -1.13 -6.55 -13.28
CA ILE A 140 -0.78 -5.43 -14.17
C ILE A 140 0.31 -5.82 -15.16
N ARG A 141 1.35 -6.53 -14.70
CA ARG A 141 2.41 -7.05 -15.59
C ARG A 141 1.84 -8.00 -16.63
N GLN A 142 0.90 -8.87 -16.25
CA GLN A 142 0.25 -9.78 -17.18
C GLN A 142 -0.57 -9.01 -18.23
N ILE A 143 -1.38 -8.03 -17.81
CA ILE A 143 -2.15 -7.17 -18.73
C ILE A 143 -1.22 -6.47 -19.74
N LEU A 144 -0.11 -5.89 -19.27
CA LEU A 144 0.85 -5.21 -20.12
C LEU A 144 1.55 -6.18 -21.08
N LYS A 145 1.91 -7.37 -20.61
CA LYS A 145 2.56 -8.41 -21.42
C LYS A 145 1.62 -8.95 -22.51
N GLU A 146 0.40 -9.34 -22.14
CA GLU A 146 -0.61 -9.84 -23.08
C GLU A 146 -1.04 -8.77 -24.08
N GLY A 147 -1.09 -7.51 -23.65
CA GLY A 147 -1.34 -6.36 -24.52
C GLY A 147 -0.17 -5.98 -25.43
N GLY A 148 0.97 -6.68 -25.34
CA GLY A 148 2.16 -6.44 -26.16
C GLY A 148 2.88 -5.12 -25.85
N TYR A 149 2.85 -4.67 -24.59
CA TYR A 149 3.57 -3.47 -24.17
C TYR A 149 5.08 -3.73 -24.12
N PRO A 150 5.94 -2.79 -24.58
CA PRO A 150 7.39 -2.97 -24.53
C PRO A 150 7.89 -3.16 -23.09
N GLN A 151 8.57 -4.26 -22.82
CA GLN A 151 8.95 -4.65 -21.45
C GLN A 151 10.04 -3.75 -20.85
N ASP A 152 10.90 -3.18 -21.70
CA ASP A 152 11.91 -2.18 -21.37
C ASP A 152 11.31 -0.81 -21.00
N GLN A 153 10.00 -0.63 -21.18
CA GLN A 153 9.26 0.56 -20.77
C GLN A 153 8.47 0.36 -19.48
N ILE A 154 8.56 -0.81 -18.84
CA ILE A 154 7.83 -1.14 -17.61
C ILE A 154 8.79 -1.11 -16.42
N TYR A 155 8.54 -0.17 -15.51
CA TYR A 155 9.36 0.11 -14.36
C TYR A 155 8.63 -0.21 -13.06
N SER A 156 9.39 -0.43 -11.99
CA SER A 156 8.86 -0.57 -10.63
C SER A 156 9.82 0.08 -9.65
N TRP A 157 9.29 0.73 -8.61
CA TRP A 157 10.10 1.35 -7.57
C TRP A 157 10.67 0.31 -6.59
N ALA A 158 10.02 -0.85 -6.53
CA ALA A 158 10.41 -2.01 -5.76
C ALA A 158 9.83 -3.27 -6.41
N GLU A 159 10.58 -4.36 -6.35
CA GLU A 159 10.05 -5.71 -6.58
C GLU A 159 9.46 -6.21 -5.26
N TYR A 160 8.32 -5.65 -4.90
CA TYR A 160 7.62 -6.00 -3.67
C TYR A 160 6.13 -6.20 -3.95
N ASP A 161 5.68 -7.43 -3.78
CA ASP A 161 4.28 -7.78 -3.63
C ASP A 161 3.98 -7.89 -2.15
N TYR A 162 3.05 -7.05 -1.66
CA TYR A 162 2.51 -7.19 -0.32
C TYR A 162 1.59 -8.41 -0.31
N GLU A 163 2.15 -9.53 0.12
CA GLU A 163 1.40 -10.70 0.55
C GLU A 163 1.82 -10.97 2.00
N ASP A 164 1.00 -10.52 2.96
CA ASP A 164 1.09 -11.00 4.34
C ASP A 164 -0.11 -11.94 4.60
N PRO A 165 -0.01 -13.23 4.23
CA PRO A 165 -1.05 -14.21 4.50
C PRO A 165 -1.20 -14.48 6.00
N GLY A 166 -0.24 -14.05 6.82
CA GLY A 166 -0.19 -14.28 8.26
C GLY A 166 -0.64 -13.11 9.12
N GLN A 167 -0.89 -11.93 8.54
CA GLN A 167 -1.14 -10.66 9.23
C GLN A 167 -2.10 -10.77 10.41
N TYR A 168 -3.17 -11.55 10.25
CA TYR A 168 -4.17 -11.76 11.30
C TYR A 168 -4.20 -13.18 11.83
N PHE A 169 -3.99 -14.17 10.96
CA PHE A 169 -4.41 -15.54 11.25
C PHE A 169 -3.29 -16.56 11.40
N ALA A 170 -2.04 -16.21 11.09
CA ALA A 170 -0.91 -17.11 11.27
C ALA A 170 0.01 -16.87 12.49
N PRO A 171 -0.28 -15.98 13.48
CA PRO A 171 0.62 -15.89 14.62
C PRO A 171 0.53 -17.17 15.47
N ASP A 172 1.68 -17.63 15.98
CA ASP A 172 1.81 -18.92 16.67
C ASP A 172 0.94 -19.05 17.94
N PHE A 173 0.46 -17.94 18.49
CA PHE A 173 -0.42 -17.92 19.66
C PHE A 173 -1.92 -18.03 19.33
N MET A 174 -2.31 -17.97 18.05
CA MET A 174 -3.71 -18.14 17.64
C MET A 174 -4.05 -19.62 17.47
N VAL A 175 -5.16 -20.02 18.08
CA VAL A 175 -5.71 -21.39 17.97
C VAL A 175 -7.14 -21.29 17.46
N TYR A 176 -7.46 -22.09 16.47
CA TYR A 176 -8.77 -22.09 15.81
C TYR A 176 -9.56 -23.34 16.17
N GLY A 177 -10.85 -23.16 16.40
CA GLY A 177 -11.80 -24.24 16.53
C GLY A 177 -12.26 -24.79 15.18
N ASP A 178 -13.04 -25.86 15.24
CA ASP A 178 -13.74 -26.40 14.07
C ASP A 178 -14.84 -25.44 13.57
N GLU A 179 -15.50 -24.72 14.49
CA GLU A 179 -16.51 -23.70 14.18
C GLU A 179 -16.09 -22.32 14.71
N GLU A 180 -15.97 -21.35 13.81
CA GLU A 180 -15.59 -19.96 14.17
C GLU A 180 -16.74 -18.96 13.97
N VAL A 181 -16.79 -17.95 14.84
CA VAL A 181 -17.62 -16.75 14.65
C VAL A 181 -16.69 -15.55 14.58
N PHE A 182 -16.70 -14.84 13.46
CA PHE A 182 -15.73 -13.78 13.18
C PHE A 182 -16.37 -12.40 13.17
N ILE A 183 -15.66 -11.42 13.74
CA ILE A 183 -16.00 -10.00 13.63
C ILE A 183 -14.95 -9.37 12.72
N ASP A 184 -15.33 -9.09 11.47
CA ASP A 184 -14.47 -8.45 10.47
C ASP A 184 -14.66 -6.93 10.56
N ALA A 185 -13.99 -6.33 11.55
CA ALA A 185 -14.05 -4.90 11.80
C ALA A 185 -13.06 -4.15 10.88
N GLY A 186 -13.60 -3.49 9.84
CA GLY A 186 -12.82 -2.91 8.75
C GLY A 186 -12.79 -3.80 7.51
N CYS A 187 -13.90 -4.49 7.22
CA CYS A 187 -13.90 -5.60 6.27
C CYS A 187 -13.51 -5.25 4.83
N CYS A 188 -13.71 -4.01 4.38
CA CYS A 188 -13.39 -3.52 3.04
C CYS A 188 -13.92 -4.43 1.92
N ASP A 189 -13.13 -5.41 1.46
CA ASP A 189 -13.42 -6.38 0.41
C ASP A 189 -13.69 -7.82 0.94
N LEU A 190 -13.88 -7.98 2.25
CA LEU A 190 -14.02 -9.26 2.96
C LEU A 190 -12.83 -10.22 2.80
N ASN A 191 -11.66 -9.74 2.34
CA ASN A 191 -10.50 -10.60 2.15
C ASN A 191 -10.06 -11.27 3.45
N SER A 192 -10.08 -10.56 4.59
CA SER A 192 -9.76 -11.14 5.90
C SER A 192 -10.71 -12.29 6.26
N THR A 193 -12.01 -12.10 6.08
CA THR A 193 -13.01 -13.17 6.23
C THR A 193 -12.69 -14.39 5.36
N LEU A 194 -12.31 -14.18 4.09
CA LEU A 194 -11.94 -15.27 3.19
C LEU A 194 -10.65 -15.99 3.63
N GLN A 195 -9.68 -15.26 4.18
CA GLN A 195 -8.45 -15.87 4.72
C GLN A 195 -8.73 -16.74 5.94
N LEU A 196 -9.59 -16.31 6.88
CA LEU A 196 -9.93 -17.08 8.09
C LEU A 196 -10.47 -18.48 7.76
N ARG A 197 -11.22 -18.62 6.66
CA ARG A 197 -11.74 -19.92 6.19
C ARG A 197 -10.67 -20.98 5.93
N LYS A 198 -9.40 -20.58 5.79
CA LYS A 198 -8.27 -21.50 5.63
C LYS A 198 -7.81 -22.10 6.96
N TYR A 199 -8.19 -21.50 8.09
CA TYR A 199 -7.72 -21.85 9.43
C TYR A 199 -8.77 -22.58 10.27
N CYS A 200 -10.06 -22.50 9.91
CA CYS A 200 -11.15 -23.24 10.56
C CYS A 200 -11.89 -24.17 9.58
N LYS A 201 -12.50 -25.25 10.08
CA LYS A 201 -13.30 -26.15 9.23
C LYS A 201 -14.60 -25.51 8.76
N HIS A 202 -15.25 -24.74 9.63
CA HIS A 202 -16.53 -24.11 9.37
C HIS A 202 -16.59 -22.69 9.95
N LEU A 203 -16.75 -21.68 9.08
CA LEU A 203 -17.03 -20.32 9.51
C LEU A 203 -18.54 -20.16 9.70
N LYS A 204 -19.00 -20.27 10.94
CA LYS A 204 -20.42 -20.33 11.31
C LYS A 204 -21.15 -19.02 11.04
N LYS A 205 -20.48 -17.90 11.34
CA LYS A 205 -21.05 -16.56 11.16
C LYS A 205 -19.96 -15.51 11.04
N VAL A 206 -20.25 -14.46 10.26
CA VAL A 206 -19.40 -13.28 10.12
C VAL A 206 -20.22 -12.04 10.40
N TYR A 207 -19.70 -11.17 11.28
CA TYR A 207 -20.17 -9.80 11.47
C TYR A 207 -19.19 -8.87 10.77
N ALA A 208 -19.53 -8.44 9.55
CA ALA A 208 -18.70 -7.55 8.76
C ALA A 208 -19.09 -6.09 9.03
N LEU A 209 -18.13 -5.29 9.47
CA LEU A 209 -18.32 -3.88 9.79
C LEU A 209 -17.39 -3.04 8.91
N VAL A 210 -17.94 -2.00 8.29
CA VAL A 210 -17.17 -1.04 7.49
C VAL A 210 -17.63 0.37 7.85
N SER A 211 -16.68 1.28 8.07
CA SER A 211 -16.96 2.66 8.46
C SER A 211 -17.27 3.58 7.27
N THR A 212 -17.04 3.10 6.05
CA THR A 212 -17.31 3.81 4.81
C THR A 212 -18.40 3.09 4.02
N PRO A 213 -19.31 3.82 3.34
CA PRO A 213 -20.24 3.20 2.41
C PRO A 213 -19.46 2.42 1.35
N ILE A 214 -19.90 1.19 1.06
CA ILE A 214 -19.40 0.36 -0.04
C ILE A 214 -19.96 0.88 -1.36
#